data_AF-A0A7W4FKE0-F1
#
_entry.id   AF-A0A7W4FKE0-F1
#
_cell.length_a   1.000
_cell.length_b   1.000
_cell.length_c   1.000
_cell.angle_alpha   90.00
_cell.angle_beta   90.00
_cell.angle_gamma   90.00
#
_symmetry.space_group_name_H-M   'P 1'
#
loop_
_entity.id
_entity.type
_entity.pdbx_description
1 polymer ?
#
loop_
_entity_poly.entity_id
_entity_poly.type
_entity_poly.pdbx_seq_one_letter_code
_entity_poly.pdbx_strand_id
1 'polypeptide(L)'
;MWYLKVSQREYVIAAIREYDKLGRTKFLEKYDFSKSKEYFLVYKGQRYDCKPLVYGAYVLQFGEKLKTRRSQGVQKTISPHLESLGFTVIKTGYSLTDIVDDLKERVEDSENRQSTERLERLKSAPRKPCVLTVKQEIYVRNADVIAEQLVRARGKCQSCKNAAPFNRASNGTPYLEVHHVIPLSQGGDDTLENTIALCPNCHRQEHFG
;
A
#
# COMPACT_ATOMS: atom_id res chain seq x y z
N MET A 1 -7.06 -16.18 24.70
CA MET A 1 -5.74 -15.59 24.32
C MET A 1 -5.69 -14.13 24.76
N TRP A 2 -4.53 -13.60 25.15
CA TRP A 2 -4.44 -12.26 25.77
C TRP A 2 -4.92 -11.10 24.87
N TYR A 3 -4.67 -11.17 23.56
CA TYR A 3 -5.04 -10.12 22.62
C TYR A 3 -6.57 -9.94 22.50
N LEU A 4 -7.36 -11.02 22.63
CA LEU A 4 -8.83 -10.95 22.60
C LEU A 4 -9.41 -10.23 23.83
N LYS A 5 -8.65 -10.13 24.92
CA LYS A 5 -9.07 -9.39 26.12
C LYS A 5 -9.12 -7.88 25.87
N VAL A 6 -8.43 -7.38 24.84
CA VAL A 6 -8.51 -5.98 24.40
C VAL A 6 -9.80 -5.80 23.60
N SER A 7 -10.94 -5.71 24.29
CA SER A 7 -12.26 -5.67 23.68
C SER A 7 -12.77 -4.25 23.36
N GLN A 8 -12.12 -3.22 23.90
CA GLN A 8 -12.56 -1.83 23.72
C GLN A 8 -11.62 -1.06 22.79
N ARG A 9 -12.21 -0.43 21.78
CA ARG A 9 -11.51 0.34 20.75
C ARG A 9 -10.68 1.48 21.35
N GLU A 10 -11.13 2.09 22.45
CA GLU A 10 -10.45 3.20 23.11
C GLU A 10 -9.03 2.87 23.58
N TYR A 11 -8.77 1.64 24.05
CA TYR A 11 -7.42 1.26 24.50
C TYR A 11 -6.44 1.09 23.35
N VAL A 12 -6.93 0.64 22.19
CA VAL A 12 -6.11 0.63 20.97
C VAL A 12 -5.79 2.06 20.53
N ILE A 13 -6.75 2.98 20.61
CA ILE A 13 -6.53 4.41 20.36
C ILE A 13 -5.56 5.02 21.38
N ALA A 14 -5.66 4.65 22.66
CA ALA A 14 -4.76 5.12 23.70
C ALA A 14 -3.31 4.64 23.45
N ALA A 15 -3.14 3.38 23.06
CA ALA A 15 -1.85 2.84 22.67
C ALA A 15 -1.27 3.57 21.44
N ILE A 16 -2.10 3.92 20.46
CA ILE A 16 -1.69 4.73 19.30
C ILE A 16 -1.18 6.11 19.75
N ARG A 17 -1.91 6.81 20.63
CA ARG A 17 -1.49 8.12 21.15
C ARG A 17 -0.16 8.05 21.88
N GLU A 18 0.06 6.98 22.64
CA GLU A 18 1.34 6.75 23.29
C GLU A 18 2.46 6.44 22.30
N TYR A 19 2.17 5.64 21.28
CA TYR A 19 3.10 5.36 20.18
C TYR A 19 3.52 6.65 19.48
N ASP A 20 2.57 7.54 19.18
CA ASP A 20 2.83 8.84 18.57
C ASP A 20 3.71 9.72 19.46
N LYS A 21 3.43 9.75 20.77
CA LYS A 21 4.19 10.56 21.75
C LYS A 21 5.63 10.08 21.93
N LEU A 22 5.84 8.75 21.99
CA LEU A 22 7.15 8.16 22.24
C LEU A 22 7.98 8.03 20.96
N GLY A 23 7.31 7.89 19.82
CA GLY A 23 7.90 7.42 18.57
C GLY A 23 8.14 5.90 18.58
N ARG A 24 8.19 5.33 17.38
CA ARG A 24 8.28 3.88 17.14
C ARG A 24 9.34 3.18 18.00
N THR A 25 10.58 3.65 17.96
CA THR A 25 11.71 2.99 18.64
C THR A 25 11.47 2.90 20.15
N LYS A 26 11.16 4.01 20.81
CA LYS A 26 10.94 4.06 22.26
C LYS A 26 9.68 3.29 22.69
N PHE A 27 8.63 3.29 21.87
CA PHE A 27 7.44 2.49 22.14
C PHE A 27 7.76 0.99 22.12
N LEU A 28 8.50 0.54 21.11
CA LEU A 28 8.91 -0.86 20.98
C LEU A 28 9.82 -1.29 22.14
N GLU A 29 10.76 -0.44 22.56
CA GLU A 29 11.61 -0.67 23.74
C GLU A 29 10.79 -0.76 25.03
N LYS A 30 9.86 0.18 25.26
CA LYS A 30 8.99 0.19 26.46
C LYS A 30 8.23 -1.13 26.65
N TYR A 31 7.78 -1.71 25.55
CA TYR A 31 6.95 -2.92 25.54
C TYR A 31 7.72 -4.21 25.25
N ASP A 32 9.04 -4.13 25.08
CA ASP A 32 9.93 -5.28 24.83
C ASP A 32 9.51 -6.07 23.58
N PHE A 33 9.46 -5.35 22.45
CA PHE A 33 9.14 -5.89 21.13
C PHE A 33 10.15 -5.47 20.05
N SER A 34 10.34 -6.35 19.08
CA SER A 34 10.98 -6.02 17.82
C SER A 34 10.01 -5.37 16.84
N LYS A 35 10.56 -4.73 15.80
CA LYS A 35 9.78 -4.16 14.69
C LYS A 35 8.98 -5.25 13.97
N SER A 36 7.71 -4.97 13.69
CA SER A 36 6.90 -5.75 12.77
C SER A 36 7.49 -5.65 11.37
N LYS A 37 7.47 -6.78 10.66
CA LYS A 37 8.02 -6.90 9.31
C LYS A 37 6.94 -6.85 8.22
N GLU A 38 5.74 -7.30 8.55
CA GLU A 38 4.74 -7.67 7.54
C GLU A 38 3.36 -7.07 7.81
N TYR A 39 2.88 -7.05 9.05
CA TYR A 39 1.51 -6.60 9.36
C TYR A 39 1.51 -5.30 10.15
N PHE A 40 0.75 -4.33 9.67
CA PHE A 40 0.64 -3.00 10.28
C PHE A 40 -0.82 -2.56 10.38
N LEU A 41 -1.16 -1.95 11.50
CA LEU A 41 -2.42 -1.22 11.66
C LEU A 41 -2.25 0.16 11.04
N VAL A 42 -3.24 0.61 10.26
CA VAL A 42 -3.27 1.95 9.66
C VAL A 42 -4.29 2.82 10.36
N TYR A 43 -3.84 3.95 10.89
CA TYR A 43 -4.70 4.94 11.53
C TYR A 43 -4.22 6.37 11.27
N LYS A 44 -5.12 7.21 10.75
CA LYS A 44 -4.88 8.64 10.44
C LYS A 44 -3.58 8.88 9.64
N GLY A 45 -3.35 8.17 8.54
CA GLY A 45 -2.16 8.42 7.71
C GLY A 45 -0.94 7.58 8.08
N GLN A 46 -0.93 6.96 9.26
CA GLN A 46 0.27 6.35 9.86
C GLN A 46 0.13 4.85 10.08
N ARG A 47 1.28 4.16 10.15
CA ARG A 47 1.40 2.71 10.37
C ARG A 47 1.91 2.42 11.78
N TYR A 48 1.34 1.39 12.38
CA TYR A 48 1.66 0.94 13.73
C TYR A 48 1.90 -0.57 13.74
N ASP A 49 2.92 -0.99 14.47
CA ASP A 49 3.27 -2.41 14.64
C ASP A 49 2.12 -3.14 15.37
N CYS A 50 1.40 -4.05 14.68
CA CYS A 50 0.15 -4.63 15.20
C CYS A 50 0.32 -5.29 16.58
N LYS A 51 1.30 -6.19 16.72
CA LYS A 51 1.47 -6.96 17.95
C LYS A 51 1.93 -6.09 19.14
N PRO A 52 2.94 -5.21 18.99
CA PRO A 52 3.30 -4.24 20.03
C PRO A 52 2.14 -3.31 20.40
N LEU A 53 1.38 -2.82 19.41
CA LEU A 53 0.27 -1.90 19.64
C LEU A 53 -0.86 -2.56 20.46
N VAL A 54 -1.25 -3.78 20.09
CA VAL A 54 -2.27 -4.54 20.83
C VAL A 54 -1.79 -4.90 22.24
N TYR A 55 -0.50 -5.16 22.42
CA TYR A 55 0.06 -5.36 23.76
C TYR A 55 0.09 -4.08 24.59
N GLY A 56 0.44 -2.94 24.00
CA GLY A 56 0.32 -1.64 24.65
C GLY A 56 -1.12 -1.37 25.11
N ALA A 57 -2.09 -1.64 24.26
CA ALA A 57 -3.51 -1.54 24.59
C ALA A 57 -3.92 -2.45 25.74
N TYR A 58 -3.44 -3.69 25.75
CA TYR A 58 -3.63 -4.63 26.87
C TYR A 58 -3.10 -4.06 28.18
N VAL A 59 -1.85 -3.57 28.20
CA VAL A 59 -1.23 -3.02 29.42
C VAL A 59 -1.96 -1.75 29.89
N LEU A 60 -2.44 -0.90 28.97
CA LEU A 60 -3.22 0.29 29.33
C LEU A 60 -4.60 -0.08 29.90
N GLN A 61 -5.22 -1.16 29.41
CA GLN A 61 -6.53 -1.62 29.88
C GLN A 61 -6.47 -2.30 31.25
N PHE A 62 -5.44 -3.12 31.49
CA PHE A 62 -5.38 -3.97 32.69
C PHE A 62 -4.32 -3.55 33.71
N GLY A 63 -3.44 -2.60 33.37
CA GLY A 63 -2.37 -2.12 34.25
C GLY A 63 -1.21 -3.10 34.44
N GLU A 64 -1.25 -4.29 33.83
CA GLU A 64 -0.32 -5.39 34.11
C GLU A 64 0.42 -5.88 32.86
N LYS A 65 1.71 -6.19 33.03
CA LYS A 65 2.53 -6.86 32.02
C LYS A 65 2.38 -8.38 32.10
N LEU A 66 2.32 -9.03 30.96
CA LEU A 66 2.25 -10.49 30.88
C LEU A 66 3.64 -11.14 30.83
N LYS A 67 3.78 -12.27 31.53
CA LYS A 67 4.96 -13.14 31.45
C LYS A 67 5.14 -13.77 30.06
N THR A 68 4.04 -14.14 29.39
CA THR A 68 4.04 -14.72 28.04
C THR A 68 3.15 -13.95 27.08
N ARG A 69 3.66 -13.73 25.87
CA ARG A 69 3.04 -12.90 24.81
C ARG A 69 2.92 -13.69 23.49
N ARG A 70 2.81 -15.02 23.58
CA ARG A 70 2.66 -15.89 22.39
C ARG A 70 1.30 -15.64 21.71
N SER A 71 1.34 -15.66 20.38
CA SER A 71 0.19 -15.60 19.48
C SER A 71 0.48 -16.49 18.27
N GLN A 72 -0.54 -17.07 17.65
CA GLN A 72 -0.39 -17.95 16.47
C GLN A 72 -0.27 -17.14 15.17
N GLY A 73 0.67 -16.18 15.14
CA GLY A 73 0.88 -15.28 14.01
C GLY A 73 -0.13 -14.12 13.94
N VAL A 74 0.28 -13.00 13.36
CA VAL A 74 -0.54 -11.77 13.32
C VAL A 74 -1.78 -11.95 12.44
N GLN A 75 -1.61 -12.48 11.23
CA GLN A 75 -2.67 -12.69 10.24
C GLN A 75 -3.86 -13.50 10.79
N LYS A 76 -3.59 -14.62 11.46
CA LYS A 76 -4.65 -15.54 11.94
C LYS A 76 -5.31 -15.10 13.25
N THR A 77 -4.70 -14.16 13.98
CA THR A 77 -5.14 -13.85 15.35
C THR A 77 -5.36 -12.38 15.64
N ILE A 78 -4.38 -11.53 15.33
CA ILE A 78 -4.39 -10.12 15.72
C ILE A 78 -5.10 -9.27 14.66
N SER A 79 -4.90 -9.55 13.35
CA SER A 79 -5.55 -8.78 12.28
C SER A 79 -7.08 -8.86 12.36
N PRO A 80 -7.71 -10.05 12.46
CA PRO A 80 -9.17 -10.16 12.51
C PRO A 80 -9.75 -9.48 13.76
N HIS A 81 -9.02 -9.54 14.88
CA HIS A 81 -9.42 -8.87 16.11
C HIS A 81 -9.42 -7.34 15.96
N LEU A 82 -8.34 -6.76 15.41
CA LEU A 82 -8.25 -5.33 15.14
C LEU A 82 -9.30 -4.86 14.12
N GLU A 83 -9.56 -5.66 13.08
CA GLU A 83 -10.60 -5.40 12.09
C GLU A 83 -12.00 -5.44 12.72
N SER A 84 -12.26 -6.38 13.64
CA SER A 84 -13.53 -6.44 14.38
C SER A 84 -13.76 -5.19 15.25
N LEU A 85 -12.68 -4.56 15.71
CA LEU A 85 -12.71 -3.28 16.44
C LEU A 85 -12.81 -2.07 15.50
N GLY A 86 -12.91 -2.28 14.17
CA GLY A 86 -13.05 -1.24 13.14
C GLY A 86 -11.75 -0.58 12.72
N PHE A 87 -10.60 -1.25 12.86
CA PHE A 87 -9.32 -0.78 12.33
C PHE A 87 -9.01 -1.43 10.98
N THR A 88 -8.17 -0.77 10.20
CA THR A 88 -7.61 -1.35 8.97
C THR A 88 -6.25 -1.93 9.29
N VAL A 89 -6.03 -3.19 8.95
CA VAL A 89 -4.72 -3.85 8.99
C VAL A 89 -4.29 -4.15 7.56
N ILE A 90 -3.04 -3.89 7.25
CA ILE A 90 -2.43 -4.16 5.94
C ILE A 90 -1.24 -5.10 6.11
N LYS A 91 -1.01 -5.95 5.11
CA LYS A 91 0.14 -6.85 4.99
C LYS A 91 1.12 -6.22 4.00
N THR A 92 2.16 -5.53 4.46
CA THR A 92 3.06 -4.80 3.56
C THR A 92 4.51 -4.74 4.03
N GLY A 93 5.42 -4.77 3.06
CA GLY A 93 6.72 -4.12 3.14
C GLY A 93 6.57 -2.60 3.06
N TYR A 94 7.67 -1.84 3.11
CA TYR A 94 7.58 -0.40 3.33
C TYR A 94 7.10 0.42 2.10
N SER A 95 6.78 -0.20 0.96
CA SER A 95 6.64 0.46 -0.35
C SER A 95 5.19 0.59 -0.87
N LEU A 96 4.99 1.42 -1.92
CA LEU A 96 3.71 1.57 -2.62
C LEU A 96 3.29 0.29 -3.34
N THR A 97 4.24 -0.43 -3.95
CA THR A 97 3.97 -1.69 -4.65
C THR A 97 3.39 -2.73 -3.70
N ASP A 98 3.95 -2.86 -2.50
CA ASP A 98 3.45 -3.80 -1.48
C ASP A 98 1.98 -3.50 -1.11
N ILE A 99 1.62 -2.22 -0.98
CA ILE A 99 0.25 -1.80 -0.64
C ILE A 99 -0.73 -2.10 -1.78
N VAL A 100 -0.30 -1.88 -3.02
CA VAL A 100 -1.10 -2.19 -4.21
C VAL A 100 -1.33 -3.70 -4.31
N ASP A 101 -0.31 -4.51 -4.03
CA ASP A 101 -0.42 -5.97 -4.10
C ASP A 101 -1.27 -6.54 -2.95
N ASP A 102 -1.18 -6.01 -1.73
CA ASP A 102 -2.11 -6.32 -0.63
C ASP A 102 -3.57 -6.02 -1.01
N LEU A 103 -3.81 -4.88 -1.67
CA LEU A 103 -5.15 -4.56 -2.13
C LEU A 103 -5.63 -5.53 -3.21
N LYS A 104 -4.78 -5.93 -4.16
CA LYS A 104 -5.13 -6.95 -5.17
C LYS A 104 -5.53 -8.27 -4.52
N GLU A 105 -4.72 -8.78 -3.57
CA GLU A 105 -5.02 -10.00 -2.80
C GLU A 105 -6.38 -9.89 -2.09
N ARG A 106 -6.65 -8.77 -1.43
CA ARG A 106 -7.95 -8.53 -0.76
C ARG A 106 -9.13 -8.39 -1.72
N VAL A 107 -8.91 -7.90 -2.94
CA VAL A 107 -9.94 -7.81 -3.99
C VAL A 107 -10.25 -9.20 -4.52
N GLU A 108 -9.25 -10.00 -4.84
CA GLU A 108 -9.41 -11.40 -5.29
C GLU A 108 -10.18 -12.23 -4.24
N ASP A 109 -9.81 -12.12 -2.97
CA ASP A 109 -10.54 -12.72 -1.84
C ASP A 109 -12.00 -12.24 -1.74
N SER A 110 -12.28 -11.00 -2.15
CA SER A 110 -13.63 -10.43 -2.15
C SER A 110 -14.45 -10.90 -3.35
N GLU A 111 -13.83 -11.08 -4.51
CA GLU A 111 -14.44 -11.59 -5.73
C GLU A 111 -14.92 -13.04 -5.56
N ASN A 112 -14.17 -13.84 -4.81
CA ASN A 112 -14.53 -15.22 -4.43
C ASN A 112 -15.75 -15.32 -3.50
N ARG A 113 -16.29 -14.20 -3.00
CA ARG A 113 -17.49 -14.16 -2.13
C ARG A 113 -18.76 -13.94 -2.93
N GLN A 114 -19.90 -14.24 -2.31
CA GLN A 114 -21.20 -13.87 -2.89
C GLN A 114 -21.42 -12.35 -2.82
N SER A 115 -22.13 -11.81 -3.81
CA SER A 115 -22.44 -10.38 -3.84
C SER A 115 -23.25 -9.93 -2.61
N THR A 116 -24.14 -10.77 -2.12
CA THR A 116 -24.94 -10.53 -0.91
C THR A 116 -24.06 -10.35 0.33
N GLU A 117 -23.04 -11.19 0.47
CA GLU A 117 -22.08 -11.12 1.57
C GLU A 117 -21.25 -9.83 1.53
N ARG A 118 -20.79 -9.42 0.33
CA ARG A 118 -20.10 -8.14 0.15
C ARG A 118 -20.99 -6.97 0.55
N LEU A 119 -22.25 -6.96 0.10
CA LEU A 119 -23.22 -5.91 0.42
C LEU A 119 -23.50 -5.83 1.92
N GLU A 120 -23.57 -6.96 2.62
CA GLU A 120 -23.77 -6.97 4.07
C GLU A 120 -22.57 -6.36 4.81
N ARG A 121 -21.35 -6.75 4.43
CA ARG A 121 -20.11 -6.16 4.99
C ARG A 121 -19.99 -4.66 4.75
N LEU A 122 -20.52 -4.17 3.62
CA LEU A 122 -20.51 -2.73 3.30
C LEU A 122 -21.43 -1.90 4.21
N LYS A 123 -22.47 -2.50 4.81
CA LYS A 123 -23.38 -1.77 5.72
C LYS A 123 -22.68 -1.25 6.97
N SER A 124 -21.70 -2.00 7.49
CA SER A 124 -20.92 -1.64 8.69
C SER A 124 -19.54 -1.09 8.38
N ALA A 125 -19.13 -1.06 7.11
CA ALA A 125 -17.83 -0.58 6.70
C ALA A 125 -17.70 0.96 6.88
N PRO A 126 -16.52 1.46 7.27
CA PRO A 126 -16.28 2.90 7.31
C PRO A 126 -16.42 3.50 5.90
N ARG A 127 -17.28 4.53 5.77
CA ARG A 127 -17.53 5.21 4.48
C ARG A 127 -16.31 5.97 3.93
N LYS A 128 -15.39 6.38 4.81
CA LYS A 128 -14.16 7.06 4.44
C LYS A 128 -12.98 6.12 4.66
N PRO A 129 -12.15 5.86 3.63
CA PRO A 129 -10.99 5.00 3.80
C PRO A 129 -9.97 5.67 4.72
N CYS A 130 -9.14 4.84 5.35
CA CYS A 130 -7.96 5.34 6.03
C CYS A 130 -6.95 5.82 4.98
N VAL A 131 -6.36 6.99 5.21
CA VAL A 131 -5.25 7.48 4.38
C VAL A 131 -3.96 6.84 4.91
N LEU A 132 -3.02 6.55 4.03
CA LEU A 132 -1.66 6.14 4.36
C LEU A 132 -0.68 7.00 3.56
N THR A 133 0.28 7.65 4.23
CA THR A 133 1.34 8.39 3.54
C THR A 133 2.52 7.47 3.26
N VAL A 134 2.92 7.41 1.99
CA VAL A 134 4.11 6.69 1.53
C VAL A 134 5.14 7.68 0.99
N LYS A 135 6.43 7.41 1.24
CA LYS A 135 7.52 8.10 0.56
C LYS A 135 7.90 7.27 -0.65
N GLN A 136 8.03 7.92 -1.80
CA GLN A 136 8.44 7.28 -3.05
C GLN A 136 9.62 8.05 -3.63
N GLU A 137 10.59 7.30 -4.14
CA GLU A 137 11.69 7.85 -4.93
C GLU A 137 11.25 7.96 -6.39
N ILE A 138 11.54 9.11 -7.00
CA ILE A 138 11.16 9.43 -8.38
C ILE A 138 12.43 9.81 -9.14
N TYR A 139 12.57 9.27 -10.35
CA TYR A 139 13.66 9.63 -11.26
C TYR A 139 13.32 10.90 -12.03
N VAL A 140 14.24 11.86 -12.02
CA VAL A 140 14.18 13.04 -12.91
C VAL A 140 14.60 12.56 -14.30
N ARG A 141 13.64 12.49 -15.22
CA ARG A 141 13.88 12.01 -16.59
C ARG A 141 14.37 13.14 -17.49
N ASN A 142 15.15 12.77 -18.49
CA ASN A 142 15.62 13.66 -19.54
C ASN A 142 14.48 14.01 -20.49
N ALA A 143 14.11 15.29 -20.53
CA ALA A 143 13.02 15.79 -21.36
C ALA A 143 13.28 15.61 -22.86
N ASP A 144 14.53 15.72 -23.31
CA ASP A 144 14.90 15.60 -24.72
C ASP A 144 14.73 14.17 -25.22
N VAL A 145 15.06 13.17 -24.39
CA VAL A 145 14.81 11.75 -24.70
C VAL A 145 13.33 11.49 -24.92
N ILE A 146 12.48 12.03 -24.03
CA ILE A 146 11.02 11.87 -24.14
C ILE A 146 10.50 12.55 -25.41
N ALA A 147 10.89 13.81 -25.66
CA ALA A 147 10.42 14.57 -26.79
C ALA A 147 10.84 13.92 -28.12
N GLU A 148 12.11 13.54 -28.25
CA GLU A 148 12.65 12.90 -29.44
C GLU A 148 12.01 11.52 -29.69
N GLN A 149 11.80 10.71 -28.63
CA GLN A 149 11.13 9.41 -28.80
C GLN A 149 9.69 9.55 -29.32
N LEU A 150 8.95 10.57 -28.84
CA LEU A 150 7.61 10.86 -29.33
C LEU A 150 7.60 11.32 -30.80
N VAL A 151 8.60 12.10 -31.22
CA VAL A 151 8.79 12.49 -32.63
C VAL A 151 9.06 11.25 -33.49
N ARG A 152 9.97 10.37 -33.07
CA ARG A 152 10.29 9.10 -33.76
C ARG A 152 9.07 8.20 -33.91
N ALA A 153 8.19 8.19 -32.91
CA ALA A 153 6.96 7.40 -32.93
C ALA A 153 5.92 7.87 -33.96
N ARG A 154 6.01 9.13 -34.43
CA ARG A 154 5.10 9.71 -35.43
C ARG A 154 3.62 9.49 -35.11
N GLY A 155 3.28 9.61 -33.83
CA GLY A 155 1.92 9.42 -33.32
C GLY A 155 1.38 8.00 -33.39
N LYS A 156 2.25 6.99 -33.55
CA LYS A 156 1.87 5.57 -33.53
C LYS A 156 2.56 4.84 -32.39
N CYS A 157 1.83 3.97 -31.71
CA CYS A 157 2.36 3.10 -30.68
C CYS A 157 3.43 2.16 -31.29
N GLN A 158 4.60 2.06 -30.67
CA GLN A 158 5.68 1.22 -31.18
C GLN A 158 5.48 -0.28 -30.87
N SER A 159 4.55 -0.65 -30.00
CA SER A 159 4.13 -2.04 -29.79
C SER A 159 3.01 -2.43 -30.76
N CYS A 160 1.77 -1.99 -30.55
CA CYS A 160 0.60 -2.40 -31.36
C CYS A 160 0.46 -1.71 -32.72
N LYS A 161 1.32 -0.74 -33.06
CA LYS A 161 1.34 0.01 -34.34
C LYS A 161 0.11 0.88 -34.63
N ASN A 162 -0.90 0.86 -33.76
CA ASN A 162 -2.07 1.74 -33.86
C ASN A 162 -1.68 3.20 -33.62
N ALA A 163 -2.48 4.11 -34.20
CA ALA A 163 -2.37 5.54 -33.90
C ALA A 163 -2.62 5.81 -32.41
N ALA A 164 -2.11 6.93 -31.91
CA ALA A 164 -2.42 7.42 -30.58
C ALA A 164 -3.94 7.50 -30.38
N PRO A 165 -4.46 7.15 -29.19
CA PRO A 165 -5.91 7.08 -28.96
C PRO A 165 -6.60 8.46 -29.04
N PHE A 166 -5.86 9.54 -28.80
CA PHE A 166 -6.34 10.92 -28.89
C PHE A 166 -5.16 11.89 -29.02
N ASN A 167 -5.47 13.15 -29.33
CA ASN A 167 -4.51 14.25 -29.32
C ASN A 167 -4.60 15.05 -28.01
N ARG A 168 -3.47 15.52 -27.49
CA ARG A 168 -3.39 16.36 -26.30
C ARG A 168 -4.21 17.63 -26.50
N ALA A 169 -5.10 17.94 -25.56
CA ALA A 169 -5.88 19.18 -25.60
C ALA A 169 -5.00 20.44 -25.52
N SER A 170 -3.82 20.34 -24.90
CA SER A 170 -2.93 21.48 -24.68
C SER A 170 -2.21 21.98 -25.93
N ASN A 171 -1.88 21.09 -26.88
CA ASN A 171 -1.06 21.44 -28.04
C ASN A 171 -1.38 20.63 -29.32
N GLY A 172 -2.43 19.81 -29.30
CA GLY A 172 -2.87 19.02 -30.45
C GLY A 172 -1.99 17.84 -30.84
N THR A 173 -0.92 17.53 -30.11
CA THR A 173 -0.01 16.43 -30.49
C THR A 173 -0.56 15.06 -30.07
N PRO A 174 -0.22 13.97 -30.80
CA PRO A 174 -0.66 12.62 -30.45
C PRO A 174 -0.25 12.18 -29.03
N TYR A 175 -1.18 11.60 -28.26
CA TYR A 175 -0.92 11.14 -26.90
C TYR A 175 -0.32 9.73 -26.87
N LEU A 176 0.98 9.64 -26.64
CA LEU A 176 1.71 8.41 -26.30
C LEU A 176 2.53 8.63 -25.01
N GLU A 177 2.89 7.53 -24.36
CA GLU A 177 3.67 7.49 -23.13
C GLU A 177 5.03 6.82 -23.40
N VAL A 178 6.12 7.47 -22.98
CA VAL A 178 7.47 6.91 -23.13
C VAL A 178 7.76 5.96 -21.96
N HIS A 179 8.08 4.73 -22.32
CA HIS A 179 8.39 3.63 -21.44
C HIS A 179 9.85 3.22 -21.59
N HIS A 180 10.54 2.98 -20.48
CA HIS A 180 11.90 2.42 -20.48
C HIS A 180 11.83 0.90 -20.57
N VAL A 181 12.50 0.30 -21.56
CA VAL A 181 12.49 -1.16 -21.78
C VAL A 181 13.15 -1.89 -20.62
N ILE A 182 14.32 -1.40 -20.19
CA ILE A 182 14.93 -1.74 -18.89
C ILE A 182 14.50 -0.63 -17.92
N PRO A 183 13.71 -0.93 -16.88
CA PRO A 183 13.24 0.08 -15.94
C PRO A 183 14.39 0.83 -15.25
N LEU A 184 14.24 2.14 -15.04
CA LEU A 184 15.23 2.94 -14.31
C LEU A 184 15.49 2.40 -12.89
N SER A 185 14.48 1.84 -12.23
CA SER A 185 14.62 1.20 -10.91
C SER A 185 15.47 -0.08 -10.91
N GLN A 186 15.74 -0.64 -12.09
CA GLN A 186 16.60 -1.81 -12.30
C GLN A 186 17.95 -1.42 -12.92
N GLY A 187 18.28 -0.12 -12.93
CA GLY A 187 19.54 0.39 -13.49
C GLY A 187 19.51 0.60 -15.01
N GLY A 188 18.33 0.68 -15.63
CA GLY A 188 18.23 1.05 -17.04
C GLY A 188 18.63 2.50 -17.29
N ASP A 189 19.25 2.74 -18.45
CA ASP A 189 19.68 4.08 -18.84
C ASP A 189 18.52 4.93 -19.36
N ASP A 190 18.59 6.24 -19.16
CA ASP A 190 17.61 7.19 -19.70
C ASP A 190 18.04 7.68 -21.08
N THR A 191 17.91 6.80 -22.07
CA THR A 191 18.38 7.01 -23.46
C THR A 191 17.32 6.61 -24.48
N LEU A 192 17.51 7.02 -25.74
CA LEU A 192 16.58 6.67 -26.83
C LEU A 192 16.61 5.17 -27.15
N GLU A 193 17.75 4.53 -26.94
CA GLU A 193 17.93 3.09 -27.15
C GLU A 193 17.16 2.25 -26.13
N ASN A 194 17.01 2.77 -24.91
CA ASN A 194 16.27 2.10 -23.84
C ASN A 194 14.83 2.61 -23.71
N THR A 195 14.30 3.39 -24.67
CA THR A 195 12.93 3.91 -24.59
C THR A 195 12.07 3.59 -25.80
N ILE A 196 10.78 3.39 -25.53
CA ILE A 196 9.74 3.15 -26.53
C ILE A 196 8.50 4.00 -26.23
N ALA A 197 7.84 4.50 -27.26
CA ALA A 197 6.59 5.24 -27.16
C ALA A 197 5.41 4.27 -27.33
N LEU A 198 4.56 4.20 -26.30
CA LEU A 198 3.43 3.28 -26.23
C LEU A 198 2.11 4.02 -26.07
N CYS A 199 1.02 3.43 -26.57
CA CYS A 199 -0.31 3.89 -26.17
C CYS A 199 -0.57 3.48 -24.71
N PRO A 200 -1.52 4.13 -24.01
CA PRO A 200 -1.79 3.84 -22.59
C PRO A 200 -2.09 2.36 -22.32
N ASN A 201 -2.79 1.69 -23.24
CA ASN A 201 -3.15 0.28 -23.09
C ASN A 201 -1.92 -0.62 -23.16
N CYS A 202 -1.07 -0.47 -24.20
CA CYS A 202 0.16 -1.23 -24.32
C CYS A 202 1.14 -0.90 -23.19
N HIS A 203 1.23 0.36 -22.77
CA HIS A 203 2.10 0.73 -21.65
C HIS A 203 1.68 0.03 -20.35
N ARG A 204 0.37 -0.03 -20.07
CA ARG A 204 -0.14 -0.79 -18.90
C ARG A 204 0.10 -2.28 -19.05
N GLN A 205 -0.01 -2.82 -20.26
CA GLN A 205 0.29 -4.23 -20.54
C GLN A 205 1.74 -4.59 -20.20
N GLU A 206 2.72 -3.74 -20.54
CA GLU A 206 4.13 -3.98 -20.16
C GLU A 206 4.36 -4.02 -18.64
N HIS A 207 3.55 -3.28 -17.86
CA HIS A 207 3.66 -3.29 -16.40
C HIS A 207 2.94 -4.46 -15.73
N PHE A 208 1.85 -4.96 -16.32
CA PHE A 208 0.90 -5.82 -15.61
C PHE A 208 0.53 -7.15 -16.30
N GLY A 209 0.80 -7.30 -17.60
CA GLY A 209 0.37 -8.46 -18.40
C GLY A 209 -1.04 -8.36 -18.93
#